data_AF-A0A0B7BTP9-F1
#
_entry.id   AF-A0A0B7BTP9-F1
#
_cell.length_a   1.000
_cell.length_b   1.000
_cell.length_c   1.000
_cell.angle_alpha   90.00
_cell.angle_beta   90.00
_cell.angle_gamma   90.00
#
_symmetry.space_group_name_H-M   'P 1'
#
loop_
_entity.id
_entity.type
_entity.pdbx_description
1 polymer ?
#
loop_
_entity_poly.entity_id
_entity_poly.type
_entity_poly.pdbx_seq_one_letter_code
_entity_poly.pdbx_strand_id
1 'polypeptide(L)'
;MKCLRRAAGVTIRDKIRNEEIRRRLDVKPVMQFIKEQQIKWFGHLTRMPWYRLPQRATQKKYNEYKARGRPRKRWSDGIKNSLTNMNISLQSALKQAHTRSLRFPPALL
;
A
#
# COMPACT_ATOMS: atom_id res chain seq x y z
N MET A 1 -8.70 -10.14 -12.88
CA MET A 1 -10.13 -10.50 -13.02
C MET A 1 -10.37 -11.82 -13.74
N LYS A 2 -9.53 -12.25 -14.69
CA LYS A 2 -9.69 -13.54 -15.41
C LYS A 2 -9.75 -14.75 -14.46
N CYS A 3 -8.80 -14.85 -13.52
CA CYS A 3 -8.77 -15.92 -12.51
C CYS A 3 -10.05 -15.93 -11.64
N LEU A 4 -10.42 -14.78 -11.07
CA LEU A 4 -11.60 -14.64 -10.21
C LEU A 4 -12.90 -14.95 -10.96
N ARG A 5 -13.03 -14.49 -12.21
CA ARG A 5 -14.19 -14.80 -13.06
C ARG A 5 -14.32 -16.30 -13.31
N ARG A 6 -13.20 -16.97 -13.63
CA ARG A 6 -13.17 -18.42 -13.80
C ARG A 6 -13.51 -19.17 -12.52
N ALA A 7 -12.97 -18.75 -11.37
CA ALA A 7 -13.26 -19.33 -10.07
C ALA A 7 -14.75 -19.17 -9.68
N ALA A 8 -15.35 -18.03 -10.03
CA ALA A 8 -16.77 -17.77 -9.80
C ALA A 8 -17.70 -18.37 -10.88
N GLY A 9 -17.17 -19.03 -11.90
CA GLY A 9 -17.97 -19.62 -12.99
C GLY A 9 -18.68 -18.59 -13.89
N VAL A 10 -18.22 -17.33 -13.92
CA VAL A 10 -18.88 -16.23 -14.66
C VAL A 10 -18.04 -15.76 -15.83
N THR A 11 -18.72 -15.39 -16.90
CA THR A 11 -18.13 -14.84 -18.13
C THR A 11 -18.34 -13.32 -18.21
N ILE A 12 -17.93 -12.70 -19.32
CA ILE A 12 -18.21 -11.28 -19.59
C ILE A 12 -19.68 -11.08 -19.99
N ARG A 13 -20.33 -12.11 -20.58
CA ARG A 13 -21.72 -12.04 -21.08
C ARG A 13 -22.74 -11.89 -19.95
N ASP A 14 -22.41 -12.37 -18.76
CA ASP A 14 -23.27 -12.25 -17.58
C ASP A 14 -23.38 -10.80 -17.05
N LYS A 15 -22.55 -9.87 -17.57
CA LYS A 15 -22.53 -8.45 -17.21
C LYS A 15 -22.42 -8.18 -15.70
N ILE A 16 -21.90 -9.14 -14.93
CA ILE A 16 -21.68 -9.01 -13.49
C ILE A 16 -20.48 -8.09 -13.24
N ARG A 17 -20.67 -7.10 -12.36
CA ARG A 17 -19.64 -6.13 -11.94
C ARG A 17 -18.48 -6.83 -11.22
N ASN A 18 -17.27 -6.27 -11.36
CA ASN A 18 -16.08 -6.87 -10.76
C ASN A 18 -16.10 -6.81 -9.23
N GLU A 19 -16.76 -5.79 -8.67
CA GLU A 19 -16.99 -5.59 -7.24
C GLU A 19 -17.82 -6.75 -6.68
N GLU A 20 -18.88 -7.14 -7.40
CA GLU A 20 -19.75 -8.26 -7.01
C GLU A 20 -19.01 -9.60 -7.05
N ILE A 21 -18.18 -9.85 -8.06
CA ILE A 21 -17.36 -11.07 -8.14
C ILE A 21 -16.39 -11.16 -6.97
N ARG A 22 -15.75 -10.04 -6.62
CA ARG A 22 -14.85 -9.95 -5.46
C ARG A 22 -15.58 -10.19 -4.15
N ARG A 23 -16.80 -9.64 -4.00
CA ARG A 23 -17.66 -9.85 -2.83
C ARG A 23 -18.03 -11.32 -2.67
N ARG A 24 -18.44 -12.00 -3.74
CA ARG A 24 -18.81 -13.43 -3.71
C ARG A 24 -17.64 -14.33 -3.32
N LEU A 25 -16.42 -13.97 -3.70
CA LEU A 25 -15.21 -14.75 -3.44
C LEU A 25 -14.47 -14.31 -2.17
N ASP A 26 -14.99 -13.33 -1.42
CA ASP A 26 -14.32 -12.69 -0.28
C ASP A 26 -12.88 -12.22 -0.59
N VAL A 27 -12.68 -11.66 -1.79
CA VAL A 27 -11.37 -11.16 -2.25
C VAL A 27 -11.36 -9.65 -2.25
N LYS A 28 -10.53 -9.05 -1.40
CA LYS A 28 -10.32 -7.59 -1.43
C LYS A 28 -9.70 -7.11 -2.75
N PRO A 29 -9.96 -5.85 -3.16
CA PRO A 29 -9.31 -5.24 -4.30
C PRO A 29 -7.78 -5.24 -4.18
N VAL A 30 -7.08 -5.48 -5.30
CA VAL A 30 -5.60 -5.50 -5.33
C VAL A 30 -4.98 -4.19 -4.83
N MET A 31 -5.60 -3.06 -5.15
CA MET A 31 -5.14 -1.75 -4.68
C MET A 31 -5.22 -1.64 -3.16
N GLN A 32 -6.22 -2.24 -2.52
CA GLN A 32 -6.33 -2.27 -1.06
C GLN A 32 -5.20 -3.11 -0.45
N PHE A 33 -4.95 -4.31 -1.02
CA PHE A 33 -3.83 -5.15 -0.58
C PHE A 33 -2.48 -4.44 -0.72
N ILE A 34 -2.22 -3.76 -1.84
CA ILE A 34 -0.96 -3.01 -2.03
C ILE A 34 -0.80 -1.93 -0.95
N LYS A 35 -1.86 -1.16 -0.66
CA LYS A 35 -1.83 -0.13 0.40
C LYS A 35 -1.55 -0.76 1.77
N GLU A 36 -2.20 -1.87 2.10
CA GLU A 36 -1.92 -2.61 3.34
C GLU A 36 -0.44 -3.01 3.47
N GLN A 37 0.14 -3.58 2.42
CA GLN A 37 1.54 -4.02 2.45
C GLN A 37 2.49 -2.83 2.55
N GLN A 38 2.19 -1.70 1.89
CA GLN A 38 2.97 -0.47 2.04
C GLN A 38 3.00 0.02 3.49
N ILE A 39 1.87 -0.01 4.19
CA ILE A 39 1.78 0.39 5.61
C ILE A 39 2.48 -0.60 6.54
N LYS A 40 2.31 -1.91 6.31
CA LYS A 40 3.03 -2.94 7.07
C LYS A 40 4.55 -2.78 6.92
N TRP A 41 5.02 -2.58 5.69
CA TRP A 41 6.45 -2.40 5.40
C TRP A 41 6.99 -1.09 5.97
N PHE A 42 6.23 0.01 5.86
CA PHE A 42 6.56 1.27 6.51
C PHE A 42 6.72 1.10 8.02
N GLY A 43 5.78 0.44 8.68
CA GLY A 43 5.87 0.16 10.11
C GLY A 43 7.11 -0.66 10.46
N HIS A 44 7.43 -1.68 9.64
CA HIS A 44 8.63 -2.49 9.82
C HIS A 44 9.91 -1.67 9.69
N LEU A 45 10.02 -0.82 8.66
CA LEU A 45 11.16 0.05 8.43
C LEU A 45 11.34 1.09 9.54
N THR A 46 10.26 1.71 10.01
CA THR A 46 10.32 2.69 11.10
C THR A 46 10.90 2.09 12.40
N ARG A 47 10.65 0.81 12.66
CA ARG A 47 11.22 0.09 13.82
C ARG A 47 12.60 -0.49 13.55
N MET A 48 13.07 -0.46 12.31
CA MET A 48 14.33 -1.08 11.93
C MET A 48 15.51 -0.19 12.33
N PRO A 49 16.58 -0.76 12.92
CA PRO A 49 17.79 0.00 13.22
C PRO A 49 18.40 0.63 11.96
N TRP A 50 18.96 1.84 12.12
CA TRP A 50 19.45 2.66 11.00
C TRP A 50 20.55 2.00 10.17
N TYR A 51 21.37 1.13 10.76
CA TYR A 51 22.49 0.48 10.09
C TYR A 51 22.08 -0.64 9.13
N ARG A 52 20.82 -1.14 9.23
CA ARG A 52 20.34 -2.20 8.35
C ARG A 52 20.11 -1.69 6.93
N LEU A 53 20.48 -2.50 5.94
CA LEU A 53 20.45 -2.14 4.52
C LEU A 53 19.07 -1.62 4.04
N PRO A 54 17.91 -2.22 4.37
CA PRO A 54 16.62 -1.71 3.92
C PRO A 54 16.31 -0.29 4.43
N GLN A 55 16.70 -0.01 5.68
CA GLN A 55 16.51 1.30 6.29
C GLN A 55 17.43 2.35 5.65
N ARG A 56 18.70 2.01 5.44
CA ARG A 56 19.66 2.87 4.72
C ARG A 56 19.21 3.17 3.30
N ALA A 57 18.75 2.15 2.57
CA ALA A 57 18.26 2.30 1.19
C ALA A 57 17.05 3.23 1.10
N THR A 58 16.16 3.16 2.09
CA THR A 58 14.97 4.02 2.19
C THR A 58 15.34 5.49 2.44
N GLN A 59 16.36 5.74 3.26
CA GLN A 59 16.83 7.09 3.59
C GLN A 59 17.71 7.71 2.50
N LYS A 60 18.30 6.89 1.63
CA LYS A 60 19.21 7.35 0.59
C LYS A 60 18.47 8.24 -0.41
N LYS A 61 18.82 9.52 -0.42
CA LYS A 61 18.36 10.47 -1.44
C LYS A 61 19.33 10.44 -2.62
N TYR A 62 18.87 9.93 -3.75
CA TYR A 62 19.58 10.06 -5.02
C TYR A 62 19.34 11.48 -5.55
N ASN A 63 20.41 12.26 -5.61
CA ASN A 63 20.44 13.62 -6.19
C ASN A 63 20.90 13.60 -7.65
N GLU A 64 20.90 12.43 -8.27
CA GLU A 64 21.36 12.20 -9.64
C GLU A 64 20.48 12.91 -10.70
N TYR A 65 20.99 12.93 -11.92
CA TYR A 65 20.33 13.42 -13.13
C TYR A 65 18.87 12.95 -13.19
N LYS A 66 17.94 13.92 -13.26
CA LYS A 66 16.53 13.63 -13.46
C LYS A 66 16.26 13.61 -14.95
N ALA A 67 15.86 12.45 -15.47
CA ALA A 67 15.41 12.34 -16.85
C ALA A 67 14.30 13.36 -17.14
N ARG A 68 14.31 13.92 -18.36
CA ARG A 68 13.30 14.89 -18.82
C ARG A 68 11.91 14.24 -18.79
N GLY A 69 10.91 14.94 -18.25
CA GLY A 69 9.52 14.47 -18.15
C GLY A 69 9.05 14.23 -16.71
N ARG A 70 7.93 13.51 -16.54
CA ARG A 70 7.34 13.25 -15.22
C ARG A 70 8.25 12.31 -14.40
N PRO A 71 8.66 12.69 -13.19
CA PRO A 71 9.43 11.80 -12.31
C PRO A 71 8.68 10.49 -12.04
N ARG A 72 9.42 9.37 -11.97
CA ARG A 72 8.87 8.09 -11.54
C ARG A 72 8.38 8.20 -10.10
N LYS A 73 7.22 7.58 -9.80
CA LYS A 73 6.72 7.49 -8.42
C LYS A 73 7.70 6.67 -7.59
N ARG A 74 8.12 7.25 -6.47
CA ARG A 74 8.98 6.59 -5.49
C ARG A 74 8.11 5.77 -4.54
N TRP A 75 8.73 4.81 -3.85
CA TRP A 75 8.05 4.07 -2.80
C TRP A 75 7.51 4.98 -1.68
N SER A 76 8.28 6.03 -1.32
CA SER A 76 7.84 7.07 -0.36
C SER A 76 6.57 7.80 -0.78
N ASP A 77 6.37 8.01 -2.08
CA ASP A 77 5.16 8.66 -2.61
C ASP A 77 3.94 7.74 -2.46
N GLY A 78 4.16 6.43 -2.60
CA GLY A 78 3.17 5.39 -2.33
C GLY A 78 2.73 5.39 -0.86
N ILE A 79 3.69 5.43 0.07
CA ILE A 79 3.38 5.55 1.51
C ILE A 79 2.60 6.83 1.79
N LYS A 80 3.06 7.97 1.29
CA LYS A 80 2.40 9.26 1.50
C LYS A 80 0.95 9.20 1.04
N ASN A 81 0.69 8.66 -0.15
CA ASN A 81 -0.66 8.45 -0.65
C ASN A 81 -1.47 7.50 0.24
N SER A 82 -0.91 6.38 0.67
CA SER A 82 -1.57 5.44 1.57
C SER A 82 -1.93 6.06 2.91
N LEU A 83 -1.05 6.87 3.51
CA LEU A 83 -1.30 7.61 4.75
C LEU A 83 -2.40 8.68 4.57
N THR A 84 -2.35 9.44 3.46
CA THR A 84 -3.40 10.42 3.12
C THR A 84 -4.77 9.75 2.95
N ASN A 85 -4.84 8.58 2.29
CA ASN A 85 -6.09 7.83 2.15
C ASN A 85 -6.65 7.33 3.50
N MET A 86 -5.80 7.19 4.52
CA MET A 86 -6.21 6.83 5.88
C MET A 86 -6.48 8.05 6.77
N ASN A 87 -6.28 9.27 6.25
CA ASN A 87 -6.32 10.50 7.03
C ASN A 87 -5.34 10.52 8.23
N ILE A 88 -4.15 9.92 8.07
CA ILE A 88 -3.11 9.87 9.11
C ILE A 88 -1.93 10.75 8.69
N SER A 89 -1.48 11.64 9.59
CA SER A 89 -0.27 12.43 9.37
C SER A 89 0.99 11.57 9.47
N LEU A 90 2.07 11.95 8.77
CA LEU A 90 3.32 11.19 8.83
C LEU A 90 3.87 11.07 10.27
N GLN A 91 3.77 12.14 11.06
CA GLN A 91 4.19 12.15 12.47
C GLN A 91 3.40 11.16 13.31
N SER A 92 2.07 11.16 13.15
CA SER A 92 1.19 10.20 13.82
C SER A 92 1.51 8.76 13.38
N ALA A 93 1.74 8.54 12.09
CA ALA A 93 2.10 7.24 11.55
C ALA A 93 3.42 6.71 12.11
N LEU A 94 4.44 7.56 12.27
CA LEU A 94 5.72 7.19 12.88
C LEU A 94 5.53 6.80 14.35
N LYS A 95 4.78 7.59 15.14
CA LYS A 95 4.46 7.27 16.53
C LYS A 95 3.73 5.92 16.65
N GLN A 96 2.70 5.72 15.84
CA GLN A 96 1.93 4.48 15.79
C GLN A 96 2.75 3.28 15.29
N ALA A 97 3.71 3.50 14.40
CA ALA A 97 4.60 2.46 13.93
C ALA A 97 5.53 1.95 15.04
N HIS A 98 6.06 2.84 15.90
CA HIS A 98 6.86 2.44 17.05
C HIS A 98 6.05 1.62 18.06
N THR A 99 4.79 2.01 18.34
CA THR A 99 3.89 1.31 19.24
C THR A 99 3.17 0.11 18.61
N ARG A 100 3.46 -0.25 17.35
CA ARG A 100 2.80 -1.31 16.57
C ARG A 100 1.27 -1.16 16.45
N SER A 101 0.75 0.05 16.63
CA SER A 101 -0.69 0.35 16.48
C SER A 101 -1.06 0.76 15.06
N LEU A 102 -0.09 1.04 14.18
CA LEU A 102 -0.35 1.39 12.78
C LEU A 102 -0.88 0.18 11.98
N ARG A 103 -2.16 0.24 11.56
CA ARG A 103 -2.82 -0.81 10.77
C ARG A 103 -3.58 -0.22 9.58
N PHE A 104 -3.83 -1.08 8.58
CA PHE A 104 -4.69 -0.79 7.44
C PHE A 104 -5.78 -1.88 7.35
N PRO A 105 -7.07 -1.54 7.18
CA PRO A 105 -7.61 -0.18 7.28
C PRO A 105 -7.38 0.38 8.70
N PRO A 106 -7.28 1.70 8.87
CA PRO A 106 -7.19 2.30 10.19
C PRO A 106 -8.41 1.85 10.99
N ALA A 107 -8.21 1.45 12.25
CA ALA A 107 -9.34 1.16 13.12
C ALA A 107 -10.24 2.40 13.13
N LEU A 108 -11.53 2.20 12.82
CA LEU A 108 -12.52 3.25 12.98
C LEU A 108 -12.52 3.60 14.48
N LEU A 109 -12.04 4.79 14.81
CA LEU A 109 -12.25 5.41 16.11
C LEU A 109 -13.70 5.92 16.15
#